data_AF-A0A968ASL8-F1
#
_entry.id   AF-A0A968ASL8-F1
#
_cell.length_a   1.000
_cell.length_b   1.000
_cell.length_c   1.000
_cell.angle_alpha   90.00
_cell.angle_beta   90.00
_cell.angle_gamma   90.00
#
_symmetry.space_group_name_H-M   'P 1'
#
loop_
_entity.id
_entity.type
_entity.pdbx_description
1 polymer ?
#
loop_
_entity_poly.entity_id
_entity_poly.type
_entity_poly.pdbx_seq_one_letter_code
_entity_poly.pdbx_strand_id
1 'polypeptide(L)'
;WAVANTLTIFAIRDIGLSIAFPLWNTNSLLGILWGALLFNELRGAGRARWLGVLGGASVMFGGAVLLALVSPTQAPGGSSARGIAAALGAGVLWGTMYIPYRKAYLTGMNPLSFITFFTIGELGMMLALAFAYLGGPAGAWAELAQARAVLFWLLLGGFVWVVGDLFQQYAAKYVGIG
;
A
#
# COMPACT_ATOMS: atom_id res chain seq x y z
N TRP A 1 -4.11 4.96 -1.97
CA TRP A 1 -4.30 4.00 -0.86
C TRP A 1 -5.51 3.10 -1.05
N ALA A 2 -6.73 3.63 -1.05
CA ALA A 2 -7.97 2.85 -1.17
C ALA A 2 -7.96 1.86 -2.35
N VAL A 3 -7.65 2.35 -3.55
CA VAL A 3 -7.55 1.54 -4.77
C VAL A 3 -6.51 0.42 -4.64
N ALA A 4 -5.37 0.70 -4.00
CA ALA A 4 -4.32 -0.31 -3.79
C ALA A 4 -4.80 -1.43 -2.87
N ASN A 5 -5.51 -1.10 -1.78
CA ASN A 5 -6.12 -2.10 -0.89
C ASN A 5 -7.20 -2.92 -1.60
N THR A 6 -7.99 -2.32 -2.50
CA THR A 6 -8.93 -3.09 -3.31
C THR A 6 -8.19 -4.08 -4.22
N LEU A 7 -7.08 -3.66 -4.83
CA LEU A 7 -6.26 -4.53 -5.67
C LEU A 7 -5.60 -5.67 -4.88
N THR A 8 -5.17 -5.47 -3.63
CA THR A 8 -4.61 -6.55 -2.82
C THR A 8 -5.66 -7.63 -2.49
N ILE A 9 -6.92 -7.25 -2.26
CA ILE A 9 -8.02 -8.21 -2.08
C ILE A 9 -8.17 -9.08 -3.33
N PHE A 10 -8.20 -8.47 -4.52
CA PHE A 10 -8.26 -9.22 -5.79
C PHE A 10 -7.03 -10.09 -6.02
N ALA A 11 -5.84 -9.59 -5.69
CA ALA A 11 -4.60 -10.35 -5.80
C ALA A 11 -4.62 -11.59 -4.89
N ILE A 12 -4.96 -11.43 -3.61
CA ILE A 12 -5.04 -12.55 -2.66
C ILE A 12 -6.07 -13.59 -3.14
N ARG A 13 -7.22 -13.13 -3.64
CA ARG A 13 -8.25 -14.03 -4.17
C ARG A 13 -7.76 -14.83 -5.38
N ASP A 14 -7.08 -14.18 -6.32
CA ASP A 14 -6.78 -14.77 -7.64
C ASP A 14 -5.44 -15.53 -7.68
N ILE A 15 -4.46 -15.19 -6.82
CA ILE A 15 -3.13 -15.83 -6.80
C ILE A 15 -2.67 -16.26 -5.40
N GLY A 16 -3.48 -16.07 -4.37
CA GLY A 16 -3.15 -16.46 -3.00
C GLY A 16 -2.19 -15.49 -2.31
N LEU A 17 -2.18 -15.52 -0.98
CA LEU A 17 -1.40 -14.60 -0.15
C LEU A 17 0.11 -14.80 -0.31
N SER A 18 0.56 -16.05 -0.51
CA SER A 18 1.97 -16.42 -0.66
C SER A 18 2.63 -15.84 -1.92
N ILE A 19 1.88 -15.70 -3.01
CA ILE A 19 2.38 -15.10 -4.27
C ILE A 19 2.11 -13.59 -4.29
N ALA A 20 0.94 -13.15 -3.83
CA ALA A 20 0.56 -11.75 -3.88
C ALA A 20 1.47 -10.87 -3.00
N PHE A 21 1.84 -11.37 -1.81
CA PHE A 21 2.64 -10.61 -0.85
C PHE A 21 4.02 -10.19 -1.37
N PRO A 22 4.85 -11.10 -1.93
CA PRO A 22 6.09 -10.72 -2.60
C PRO A 22 5.89 -9.72 -3.73
N LEU A 23 4.85 -9.89 -4.55
CA LEU A 23 4.62 -9.08 -5.75
C LEU A 23 4.27 -7.62 -5.44
N TRP A 24 3.38 -7.35 -4.47
CA TRP A 24 3.07 -5.96 -4.11
C TRP A 24 4.20 -5.30 -3.29
N ASN A 25 5.13 -6.08 -2.75
CA ASN A 25 6.32 -5.55 -2.05
C ASN A 25 7.31 -4.84 -3.00
N THR A 26 7.04 -4.88 -4.31
CA THR A 26 7.60 -3.95 -5.30
C THR A 26 7.37 -2.47 -4.94
N ASN A 27 6.42 -2.17 -4.06
CA ASN A 27 6.26 -0.82 -3.47
C ASN A 27 7.57 -0.28 -2.86
N SER A 28 8.38 -1.13 -2.25
CA SER A 28 9.64 -0.76 -1.61
C SER A 28 10.70 -0.36 -2.64
N LEU A 29 10.77 -1.09 -3.76
CA LEU A 29 11.64 -0.76 -4.89
C LEU A 29 11.26 0.57 -5.51
N LEU A 30 9.96 0.83 -5.66
CA LEU A 30 9.46 2.12 -6.15
C LEU A 30 9.69 3.25 -5.15
N GLY A 31 9.58 2.99 -3.85
CA GLY A 31 9.95 3.95 -2.81
C GLY A 31 11.42 4.38 -2.94
N ILE A 32 12.33 3.42 -3.11
CA ILE A 32 13.77 3.68 -3.36
C ILE A 32 13.95 4.47 -4.67
N LEU A 33 13.26 4.06 -5.75
CA LEU A 33 13.32 4.73 -7.04
C LEU A 33 12.91 6.20 -6.95
N TRP A 34 11.77 6.49 -6.31
CA TRP A 34 11.29 7.85 -6.14
C TRP A 34 12.15 8.68 -5.18
N GLY A 35 12.66 8.07 -4.10
CA GLY A 35 13.66 8.68 -3.22
C GLY A 35 14.90 9.16 -3.98
N ALA A 36 15.41 8.32 -4.89
CA ALA A 36 16.54 8.64 -5.74
C ALA A 36 16.21 9.73 -6.79
N LEU A 37 15.09 9.59 -7.51
CA LEU A 37 14.76 10.44 -8.66
C LEU A 37 14.16 11.80 -8.29
N LEU A 38 13.19 11.83 -7.36
CA LEU A 38 12.41 13.04 -7.05
C LEU A 38 12.98 13.81 -5.86
N PHE A 39 13.54 13.09 -4.89
CA PHE A 39 14.06 13.69 -3.66
C PHE A 39 15.58 13.80 -3.63
N ASN A 40 16.26 13.28 -4.66
CA ASN A 40 17.72 13.33 -4.79
C ASN A 40 18.46 12.77 -3.55
N GLU A 41 17.87 11.82 -2.82
CA GLU A 41 18.40 11.34 -1.53
C GLU A 41 19.73 10.58 -1.67
N LEU A 42 20.06 10.13 -2.89
CA LEU A 42 21.34 9.50 -3.20
C LEU A 42 22.35 10.46 -3.86
N ARG A 43 21.99 11.73 -4.04
CA ARG A 43 22.85 12.72 -4.72
C ARG A 43 23.93 13.18 -3.74
N GLY A 44 25.19 12.84 -4.03
CA GLY A 44 26.32 13.06 -3.13
C GLY A 44 26.54 11.93 -2.12
N ALA A 45 25.71 10.88 -2.13
CA ALA A 45 25.99 9.67 -1.37
C ALA A 45 27.24 8.97 -1.94
N GLY A 46 28.20 8.63 -1.09
CA GLY A 46 29.41 7.91 -1.52
C GLY A 46 29.08 6.56 -2.17
N ARG A 47 30.00 6.04 -3.00
CA ARG A 47 29.82 4.77 -3.75
C ARG A 47 29.36 3.59 -2.87
N ALA A 48 29.80 3.54 -1.61
CA ALA A 48 29.40 2.50 -0.66
C ALA A 48 27.89 2.52 -0.33
N ARG A 49 27.27 3.70 -0.17
CA ARG A 49 25.82 3.81 0.06
C ARG A 49 25.02 3.45 -1.19
N TRP A 50 25.49 3.89 -2.37
CA TRP A 50 24.89 3.49 -3.65
C TRP A 50 24.89 1.97 -3.83
N LEU A 51 26.03 1.31 -3.58
CA LEU A 51 26.14 -0.14 -3.65
C LEU A 51 25.28 -0.84 -2.58
N GLY A 52 25.19 -0.28 -1.37
CA GLY A 52 24.32 -0.80 -0.32
C GLY A 52 22.84 -0.76 -0.71
N VAL A 53 22.37 0.35 -1.28
CA VAL A 53 20.98 0.50 -1.74
C VAL A 53 20.67 -0.42 -2.92
N LEU A 54 21.54 -0.46 -3.93
CA LEU A 54 21.37 -1.36 -5.08
C LEU A 54 21.45 -2.83 -4.67
N GLY A 55 22.38 -3.18 -3.77
CA GLY A 55 22.52 -4.52 -3.22
C GLY A 55 21.28 -4.94 -2.42
N GLY A 56 20.81 -4.08 -1.52
CA GLY A 56 19.58 -4.31 -0.75
C GLY A 56 18.36 -4.47 -1.65
N ALA A 57 18.17 -3.58 -2.63
CA ALA A 57 17.09 -3.68 -3.61
C ALA A 57 17.15 -5.00 -4.41
N SER A 58 18.36 -5.44 -4.81
CA SER A 58 18.55 -6.70 -5.53
C SER A 58 18.22 -7.92 -4.66
N VAL A 59 18.60 -7.91 -3.38
CA VAL A 59 18.26 -8.98 -2.43
C VAL A 59 16.76 -9.02 -2.16
N MET A 60 16.10 -7.86 -1.98
CA MET A 60 14.65 -7.78 -1.81
C MET A 60 13.90 -8.33 -3.02
N PHE A 61 14.33 -7.93 -4.23
CA PHE A 61 13.74 -8.42 -5.48
C PHE A 61 13.97 -9.93 -5.65
N GLY A 62 15.21 -10.40 -5.43
CA GLY A 62 15.55 -11.82 -5.51
C GLY A 62 14.77 -12.67 -4.51
N GLY A 63 14.63 -12.20 -3.27
CA GLY A 63 13.81 -12.85 -2.24
C GLY A 63 12.33 -12.91 -2.63
N ALA A 64 11.80 -11.82 -3.19
CA ALA A 64 10.42 -11.80 -3.67
C ALA A 64 10.18 -12.78 -4.83
N VAL A 65 11.10 -12.85 -5.79
CA VAL A 65 11.05 -13.80 -6.90
C VAL A 65 11.16 -15.23 -6.39
N LEU A 66 12.09 -15.52 -5.48
CA LEU A 66 12.25 -16.85 -4.89
C LEU A 66 10.98 -17.29 -4.17
N LEU A 67 10.40 -16.42 -3.34
CA LEU A 67 9.12 -16.70 -2.67
C LEU A 67 7.99 -16.96 -3.67
N ALA A 68 7.91 -16.18 -4.75
CA ALA A 68 6.91 -16.40 -5.80
C ALA A 68 7.11 -17.75 -6.52
N LEU A 69 8.36 -18.17 -6.76
CA LEU A 69 8.69 -19.43 -7.44
C LEU A 69 8.42 -20.67 -6.59
N VAL A 70 8.64 -20.59 -5.26
CA VAL A 70 8.43 -21.73 -4.34
C VAL A 70 7.01 -21.80 -3.77
N SER A 71 6.19 -20.78 -4.01
CA SER A 71 4.82 -20.72 -3.49
C SER A 71 3.89 -21.67 -4.26
N PRO A 72 3.17 -22.57 -3.58
CA PRO A 72 2.24 -23.47 -4.24
C PRO A 72 1.08 -22.69 -4.89
N THR A 73 0.80 -22.98 -6.16
CA THR A 73 -0.33 -22.42 -6.91
C THR A 73 -1.64 -23.09 -6.49
N GLN A 74 -2.12 -22.79 -5.29
CA GLN A 74 -3.47 -23.15 -4.85
C GLN A 74 -4.29 -21.88 -4.64
N ALA A 75 -4.57 -21.18 -5.74
CA ALA A 75 -5.56 -20.11 -5.75
C ALA A 75 -6.90 -20.66 -6.24
N PRO A 76 -8.00 -20.51 -5.49
CA PRO A 76 -9.31 -20.98 -5.92
C PRO A 76 -9.85 -20.07 -7.05
N GLY A 77 -9.70 -20.50 -8.31
CA GLY A 77 -10.60 -20.09 -9.40
C GLY A 77 -10.39 -18.73 -10.08
N GLY A 78 -9.27 -18.03 -9.88
CA GLY A 78 -8.97 -16.74 -10.52
C GLY A 78 -8.08 -16.83 -11.77
N SER A 79 -8.07 -15.78 -12.60
CA SER A 79 -7.06 -15.64 -13.66
C SER A 79 -5.74 -15.18 -13.04
N SER A 80 -4.72 -16.03 -13.06
CA SER A 80 -3.41 -15.72 -12.48
C SER A 80 -2.82 -14.40 -13.00
N ALA A 81 -3.01 -14.09 -14.29
CA ALA A 81 -2.59 -12.82 -14.89
C ALA A 81 -3.28 -11.60 -14.25
N ARG A 82 -4.57 -11.68 -13.92
CA ARG A 82 -5.30 -10.60 -13.23
C ARG A 82 -4.81 -10.42 -11.80
N GLY A 83 -4.56 -11.50 -11.08
CA GLY A 83 -4.01 -11.44 -9.72
C GLY A 83 -2.60 -10.84 -9.67
N ILE A 84 -1.73 -11.21 -10.61
CA ILE A 84 -0.39 -10.62 -10.76
C ILE A 84 -0.49 -9.13 -11.10
N ALA A 85 -1.32 -8.75 -12.07
CA ALA A 85 -1.53 -7.36 -12.44
C ALA A 85 -2.08 -6.54 -11.26
N ALA A 86 -3.00 -7.10 -10.48
CA ALA A 86 -3.52 -6.46 -9.28
C ALA A 86 -2.44 -6.30 -8.20
N ALA A 87 -1.61 -7.31 -7.94
CA ALA A 87 -0.53 -7.22 -6.96
C ALA A 87 0.52 -6.17 -7.35
N LEU A 88 0.97 -6.17 -8.61
CA LEU A 88 1.90 -5.17 -9.12
C LEU A 88 1.27 -3.77 -9.12
N GLY A 89 0.00 -3.64 -9.51
CA GLY A 89 -0.74 -2.38 -9.46
C GLY A 89 -0.85 -1.83 -8.04
N ALA A 90 -1.14 -2.69 -7.06
CA ALA A 90 -1.13 -2.32 -5.64
C ALA A 90 0.27 -1.84 -5.21
N GLY A 91 1.32 -2.57 -5.60
CA GLY A 91 2.71 -2.20 -5.35
C GLY A 91 3.08 -0.83 -5.94
N VAL A 92 2.65 -0.54 -7.17
CA VAL A 92 2.84 0.76 -7.84
C VAL A 92 2.13 1.88 -7.09
N LEU A 93 0.85 1.68 -6.76
CA LEU A 93 0.04 2.69 -6.08
C LEU A 93 0.54 2.98 -4.66
N TRP A 94 0.99 1.97 -3.92
CA TRP A 94 1.63 2.18 -2.61
C TRP A 94 3.03 2.78 -2.72
N GLY A 95 3.85 2.33 -3.68
CA GLY A 95 5.18 2.89 -3.91
C GLY A 95 5.14 4.37 -4.30
N THR A 96 4.20 4.75 -5.16
CA THR A 96 3.98 6.16 -5.56
C THR A 96 3.40 7.02 -4.45
N MET A 97 2.66 6.43 -3.50
CA MET A 97 2.10 7.14 -2.35
C MET A 97 3.18 7.69 -1.40
N TYR A 98 4.40 7.15 -1.43
CA TYR A 98 5.52 7.73 -0.68
C TYR A 98 5.92 9.14 -1.18
N ILE A 99 5.58 9.52 -2.41
CA ILE A 99 5.87 10.84 -2.97
C ILE A 99 5.13 11.96 -2.21
N PRO A 100 3.78 11.98 -2.15
CA PRO A 100 3.07 13.00 -1.39
C PRO A 100 3.39 12.94 0.12
N TYR A 101 3.68 11.75 0.66
CA TYR A 101 4.12 11.59 2.05
C TYR A 101 5.40 12.39 2.29
N ARG A 102 6.45 12.11 1.52
CA ARG A 102 7.74 12.80 1.66
C ARG A 102 7.62 14.29 1.41
N LYS A 103 6.82 14.70 0.41
CA LYS A 103 6.59 16.12 0.12
C LYS A 103 5.89 16.84 1.29
N ALA A 104 4.88 16.24 1.91
CA ALA A 104 4.24 16.81 3.09
C ALA A 104 5.22 16.96 4.26
N TYR A 105 6.12 16.00 4.46
CA TYR A 105 7.16 16.11 5.50
C TYR A 105 8.17 17.21 5.24
N LEU A 106 8.62 17.37 4.00
CA LEU A 106 9.54 18.46 3.63
C LEU A 106 8.92 19.85 3.86
N THR A 107 7.58 19.96 3.83
CA THR A 107 6.87 21.21 4.16
C THR A 107 6.73 21.47 5.66
N GLY A 108 7.26 20.58 6.53
CA GLY A 108 7.17 20.71 7.98
C GLY A 108 5.79 20.34 8.55
N MET A 109 4.90 19.74 7.74
CA MET A 109 3.54 19.42 8.14
C MET A 109 3.51 18.51 9.39
N ASN A 110 2.57 18.77 10.29
CA ASN A 110 2.33 17.92 11.44
C ASN A 110 1.78 16.55 10.96
N PRO A 111 2.33 15.40 11.41
CA PRO A 111 1.81 14.07 11.07
C PRO A 111 0.30 13.89 11.30
N LEU A 112 -0.26 14.50 12.34
CA LEU A 112 -1.70 14.45 12.62
C LEU A 112 -2.51 15.19 11.54
N SER A 113 -2.04 16.35 11.08
CA SER A 113 -2.68 17.09 10.00
C SER A 113 -2.63 16.29 8.69
N PHE A 114 -1.49 15.65 8.41
CA PHE A 114 -1.36 14.78 7.25
C PHE A 114 -2.39 13.66 7.27
N ILE A 115 -2.46 12.90 8.38
CA ILE A 115 -3.39 11.77 8.52
C ILE A 115 -4.84 12.27 8.41
N THR A 116 -5.16 13.42 8.99
CA THR A 116 -6.50 14.00 8.89
C THR A 116 -6.93 14.26 7.45
N PHE A 117 -6.11 14.96 6.67
CA PHE A 117 -6.41 15.22 5.25
C PHE A 117 -6.41 13.95 4.41
N PHE A 118 -5.50 13.02 4.73
CA PHE A 118 -5.43 11.71 4.11
C PHE A 118 -6.73 10.91 4.33
N THR A 119 -7.23 10.84 5.57
CA THR A 119 -8.48 10.16 5.94
C THR A 119 -9.69 10.79 5.25
N ILE A 120 -9.74 12.12 5.09
CA ILE A 120 -10.82 12.78 4.34
C ILE A 120 -10.82 12.32 2.88
N GLY A 121 -9.65 12.31 2.24
CA GLY A 121 -9.51 11.84 0.85
C GLY A 121 -9.84 10.35 0.70
N GLU A 122 -9.43 9.54 1.66
CA GLU A 122 -9.73 8.11 1.73
C GLU A 122 -11.24 7.86 1.86
N LEU A 123 -11.90 8.52 2.81
CA LEU A 123 -13.34 8.41 3.03
C LEU A 123 -14.12 8.80 1.77
N GLY A 124 -13.74 9.92 1.14
CA GLY A 124 -14.35 10.36 -0.11
C GLY A 124 -14.21 9.34 -1.23
N MET A 125 -13.01 8.78 -1.42
CA MET A 125 -12.77 7.76 -2.45
C MET A 125 -13.52 6.46 -2.17
N MET A 126 -13.53 5.99 -0.91
CA MET A 126 -14.23 4.77 -0.52
C MET A 126 -15.74 4.92 -0.67
N LEU A 127 -16.31 6.08 -0.34
CA LEU A 127 -17.72 6.38 -0.58
C LEU A 127 -18.05 6.42 -2.07
N ALA A 128 -17.20 7.06 -2.89
CA ALA A 128 -17.40 7.10 -4.33
C ALA A 128 -17.39 5.69 -4.95
N LEU A 129 -16.45 4.83 -4.54
CA LEU A 129 -16.40 3.43 -4.96
C LEU A 129 -17.63 2.66 -4.47
N ALA A 130 -17.99 2.78 -3.19
CA ALA A 130 -19.14 2.10 -2.62
C ALA A 130 -20.43 2.45 -3.38
N PHE A 131 -20.65 3.74 -3.66
CA PHE A 131 -21.83 4.17 -4.40
C PHE A 131 -21.79 3.71 -5.86
N ALA A 132 -20.62 3.71 -6.51
CA ALA A 132 -20.49 3.23 -7.88
C ALA A 132 -20.81 1.73 -8.01
N TYR A 133 -20.34 0.91 -7.07
CA TYR A 133 -20.50 -0.55 -7.13
C TYR A 133 -21.82 -1.06 -6.53
N LEU A 134 -22.35 -0.39 -5.52
CA LEU A 134 -23.56 -0.83 -4.80
C LEU A 134 -24.84 -0.17 -5.34
N GLY A 135 -24.78 0.59 -6.44
CA GLY A 135 -25.97 1.23 -7.03
C GLY A 135 -26.47 2.44 -6.23
N GLY A 136 -25.55 3.18 -5.61
CA GLY A 136 -25.83 4.41 -4.88
C GLY A 136 -26.02 4.24 -3.36
N PRO A 137 -26.45 5.31 -2.66
CA PRO A 137 -26.54 5.33 -1.20
C PRO A 137 -27.48 4.27 -0.61
N ALA A 138 -28.57 3.95 -1.31
CA ALA A 138 -29.55 2.97 -0.84
C ALA A 138 -28.97 1.54 -0.80
N GLY A 139 -28.19 1.14 -1.82
CA GLY A 139 -27.53 -0.16 -1.82
C GLY A 139 -26.39 -0.24 -0.80
N ALA A 140 -25.63 0.85 -0.64
CA ALA A 140 -24.63 0.94 0.43
C ALA A 140 -25.26 0.79 1.84
N TRP A 141 -26.43 1.39 2.05
CA TRP A 141 -27.17 1.25 3.32
C TRP A 141 -27.68 -0.17 3.54
N ALA A 142 -28.18 -0.83 2.49
CA ALA A 142 -28.67 -2.21 2.58
C ALA A 142 -27.55 -3.19 2.96
N GLU A 143 -26.37 -3.05 2.36
CA GLU A 143 -25.18 -3.83 2.73
C GLU A 143 -24.75 -3.56 4.18
N LEU A 144 -24.73 -2.29 4.61
CA LEU A 144 -24.39 -1.93 5.99
C LEU A 144 -25.35 -2.58 7.00
N ALA A 145 -26.66 -2.58 6.70
CA ALA A 145 -27.68 -3.18 7.55
C ALA A 145 -27.50 -4.71 7.67
N GLN A 146 -27.08 -5.37 6.59
CA GLN A 146 -26.76 -6.81 6.58
C GLN A 146 -25.48 -7.12 7.36
N ALA A 147 -24.46 -6.26 7.26
CA ALA A 147 -23.17 -6.43 7.92
C ALA A 147 -23.18 -6.11 9.43
N ARG A 148 -24.32 -5.74 10.02
CA ARG A 148 -24.44 -5.27 11.43
C ARG A 148 -23.72 -6.15 12.46
N ALA A 149 -23.72 -7.47 12.26
CA ALA A 149 -23.12 -8.42 13.19
C ALA A 149 -21.58 -8.35 13.21
N VAL A 150 -20.96 -7.88 12.12
CA VAL A 150 -19.50 -7.78 11.99
C VAL A 150 -18.99 -6.34 12.06
N LEU A 151 -19.87 -5.33 12.07
CA LEU A 151 -19.49 -3.91 12.07
C LEU A 151 -18.52 -3.55 13.18
N PHE A 152 -18.74 -4.06 14.40
CA PHE A 152 -17.83 -3.79 15.51
C PHE A 152 -16.39 -4.18 15.18
N TRP A 153 -16.17 -5.39 14.65
CA TRP A 153 -14.85 -5.89 14.31
C TRP A 153 -14.23 -5.16 13.14
N LEU A 154 -15.02 -4.79 12.13
CA LEU A 154 -14.57 -4.00 10.99
C LEU A 154 -14.11 -2.60 11.44
N LEU A 155 -14.89 -1.96 12.31
CA LEU A 155 -14.54 -0.65 12.87
C LEU A 155 -13.31 -0.72 13.77
N LEU A 156 -13.18 -1.77 14.59
CA LEU A 156 -11.98 -1.98 15.40
C LEU A 156 -10.73 -2.17 14.54
N GLY A 157 -10.85 -2.93 13.44
CA GLY A 157 -9.77 -3.08 12.45
C GLY A 157 -9.34 -1.74 11.85
N GLY A 158 -10.30 -0.92 11.45
CA GLY A 158 -10.04 0.46 10.96
C GLY A 158 -9.38 1.35 12.02
N PHE A 159 -9.81 1.26 13.28
CA PHE A 159 -9.20 2.00 14.38
C PHE A 159 -7.74 1.62 14.61
N VAL A 160 -7.44 0.32 14.70
CA VAL A 160 -6.07 -0.18 14.86
C VAL A 160 -5.20 0.24 13.66
N TRP A 161 -5.78 0.23 12.45
CA TRP A 161 -5.09 0.70 11.25
C TRP A 161 -4.66 2.15 11.36
N VAL A 162 -5.55 3.06 11.76
CA VAL A 162 -5.24 4.50 11.92
C VAL A 162 -4.12 4.72 12.94
N VAL A 163 -4.11 3.95 14.03
CA VAL A 163 -3.01 3.97 15.00
C VAL A 163 -1.70 3.50 14.37
N GLY A 164 -1.74 2.44 13.55
CA GLY A 164 -0.59 1.96 12.78
C GLY A 164 -0.06 3.02 11.81
N ASP A 165 -0.94 3.68 11.06
CA ASP A 165 -0.59 4.78 10.16
C ASP A 165 0.07 5.93 10.94
N LEU A 166 -0.42 6.25 12.14
CA LEU A 166 0.22 7.25 13.00
C LEU A 166 1.67 6.88 13.31
N PHE A 167 1.92 5.66 13.79
CA PHE A 167 3.29 5.21 14.08
C PHE A 167 4.16 5.18 12.81
N GLN A 168 3.61 4.72 11.68
CA GLN A 168 4.32 4.71 10.40
C GLN A 168 4.71 6.13 9.97
N GLN A 169 3.82 7.11 10.14
CA GLN A 169 4.07 8.50 9.79
C GLN A 169 5.06 9.19 10.73
N TYR A 170 5.08 8.82 12.01
CA TYR A 170 6.14 9.22 12.92
C TYR A 170 7.48 8.59 12.51
N ALA A 171 7.52 7.29 12.21
CA ALA A 171 8.73 6.64 11.73
C ALA A 171 9.23 7.29 10.43
N ALA A 172 8.37 7.59 9.46
CA ALA A 172 8.74 8.27 8.23
C ALA A 172 9.28 9.70 8.48
N LYS A 173 8.81 10.39 9.50
CA LYS A 173 9.29 11.73 9.88
C LYS A 173 10.63 11.71 10.63
N TYR A 174 10.80 10.77 11.57
CA TYR A 174 11.93 10.77 12.51
C TYR A 174 13.04 9.76 12.13
N VAL A 175 12.68 8.66 11.48
CA VAL A 175 13.60 7.61 11.00
C VAL A 175 13.83 7.73 9.50
N GLY A 176 12.84 8.25 8.75
CA GLY A 176 12.96 8.49 7.32
C GLY A 176 14.19 9.31 6.99
N ILE A 177 14.98 8.77 6.07
CA ILE A 177 16.37 9.11 5.78
C ILE A 177 16.51 10.64 5.61
N GLY A 178 17.30 11.25 6.51
CA GLY A 178 17.80 12.61 6.37
C GLY A 178 18.92 12.73 5.36
#